data_AF-A0A2U2M3Y3-F1
#
_entry.id   AF-A0A2U2M3Y3-F1
#
_cell.length_a   1.000
_cell.length_b   1.000
_cell.length_c   1.000
_cell.angle_alpha   90.00
_cell.angle_beta   90.00
_cell.angle_gamma   90.00
#
_symmetry.space_group_name_H-M   'P 1'
#
loop_
_entity.id
_entity.type
_entity.pdbx_description
1 polymer ?
#
loop_
_entity_poly.entity_id
_entity_poly.type
_entity_poly.pdbx_seq_one_letter_code
_entity_poly.pdbx_strand_id
1 'polypeptide(L)' 'MLGNFWGKNVRIIDDEGVEWKGFVRSVETPADSEDNQWWLDVVNVNKPGFETGLIISESEIKKIEVI' A
#
# COMPACT_ATOMS: atom_id res chain seq x y z
N MET A 1 1.23 -1.55 12.21
CA MET A 1 2.12 -0.47 11.73
C MET A 1 2.63 -0.86 10.35
N LEU A 2 2.47 0.01 9.35
CA LEU A 2 2.68 -0.32 7.94
C LEU A 2 4.13 -0.67 7.58
N GLY A 3 5.12 -0.26 8.38
CA GLY A 3 6.52 -0.66 8.20
C GLY A 3 6.78 -2.17 8.18
N ASN A 4 5.93 -2.98 8.84
CA ASN A 4 6.03 -4.45 8.79
C ASN A 4 5.66 -5.03 7.40
N PHE A 5 5.07 -4.18 6.55
CA PHE A 5 4.76 -4.27 5.13
C PHE A 5 5.95 -4.47 4.20
N TRP A 6 7.04 -3.81 4.53
CA TRP A 6 8.12 -3.56 3.58
C TRP A 6 8.76 -4.86 3.08
N GLY A 7 8.95 -4.94 1.76
CA GLY A 7 9.59 -6.09 1.12
C GLY A 7 8.73 -7.35 1.06
N LYS A 8 7.40 -7.23 1.21
CA LYS A 8 6.46 -8.36 1.18
C LYS A 8 5.44 -8.21 0.07
N ASN A 9 4.97 -9.35 -0.42
CA ASN A 9 3.73 -9.39 -1.20
C ASN A 9 2.56 -9.23 -0.24
N VAL A 10 1.63 -8.36 -0.59
CA VAL A 10 0.47 -8.03 0.22
C VAL A 10 -0.80 -8.11 -0.58
N ARG A 11 -1.89 -8.40 0.12
CA ARG A 11 -3.25 -8.14 -0.30
C ARG A 11 -3.80 -6.98 0.51
N ILE A 12 -4.26 -5.94 -0.18
CA ILE A 12 -4.87 -4.73 0.38
C ILE A 12 -6.33 -4.68 -0.06
N ILE A 13 -7.22 -4.33 0.86
CA ILE A 13 -8.59 -3.88 0.58
C ILE A 13 -8.62 -2.40 0.95
N ASP A 14 -8.95 -1.52 0.01
CA ASP A 14 -9.09 -0.09 0.29
C ASP A 14 -10.46 0.26 0.90
N ASP A 15 -10.66 1.53 1.23
CA ASP A 15 -11.88 2.09 1.81
C ASP A 15 -13.08 2.04 0.85
N GLU A 16 -12.83 2.02 -0.46
CA GLU A 16 -13.83 1.75 -1.51
C GLU A 16 -14.16 0.24 -1.68
N GLY A 17 -13.41 -0.64 -1.01
CA GLY A 17 -13.62 -2.09 -1.03
C GLY A 17 -12.97 -2.81 -2.22
N VAL A 18 -12.10 -2.12 -2.95
CA VAL A 18 -11.33 -2.68 -4.05
C VAL A 18 -10.15 -3.50 -3.51
N GLU A 19 -9.90 -4.64 -4.16
CA GLU A 19 -8.76 -5.50 -3.85
C GLU A 19 -7.54 -5.16 -4.71
N TRP A 20 -6.40 -5.06 -4.04
CA TRP A 20 -5.07 -4.89 -4.63
C TRP A 20 -4.13 -5.98 -4.13
N LYS A 21 -3.35 -6.58 -5.03
CA LYS A 21 -2.28 -7.53 -4.70
C LYS A 21 -1.01 -7.10 -5.41
N GLY A 22 0.07 -6.94 -4.66
CA GLY A 22 1.36 -6.53 -5.21
C GLY A 22 2.47 -6.58 -4.16
N PHE A 23 3.65 -6.08 -4.54
CA PHE A 23 4.84 -6.07 -3.70
C PHE A 23 5.09 -4.68 -3.12
N VAL A 24 5.27 -4.58 -1.80
CA VAL A 24 5.58 -3.30 -1.13
C VAL A 24 7.03 -2.92 -1.38
N ARG A 25 7.24 -1.97 -2.29
CA ARG A 25 8.56 -1.45 -2.69
C ARG A 25 9.13 -0.49 -1.64
N SER A 26 8.32 0.41 -1.11
CA SER A 26 8.73 1.37 -0.08
C SER A 26 7.60 1.69 0.89
N VAL A 27 7.99 2.22 2.05
CA VAL A 27 7.11 2.70 3.12
C VAL A 27 7.60 4.08 3.53
N GLU A 28 6.69 5.05 3.60
CA GLU A 28 6.93 6.38 4.13
C GLU A 28 6.37 6.48 5.55
N THR A 29 7.12 7.10 6.47
CA THR A 29 6.70 7.24 7.86
C THR A 29 5.96 8.56 8.08
N PRO A 30 5.10 8.68 9.12
CA PRO A 30 4.45 9.94 9.47
C PRO A 30 5.42 11.10 9.73
N ALA A 31 6.65 10.80 10.16
CA ALA A 31 7.65 11.84 10.39
C ALA A 31 8.23 12.41 9.08
N ASP A 32 8.16 11.63 8.00
CA ASP A 32 8.69 11.98 6.69
C ASP A 32 7.60 12.50 5.74
N SER A 33 6.32 12.26 6.04
CA SER A 33 5.19 12.64 5.19
C SER A 33 4.65 14.04 5.48
N GLU A 34 4.14 14.71 4.44
CA GLU A 34 3.58 16.07 4.54
C GLU A 34 2.29 16.15 5.37
N ASP A 35 1.63 15.01 5.55
CA ASP A 35 0.31 14.85 6.15
C ASP A 35 0.30 13.98 7.43
N ASN A 36 1.49 13.66 7.96
CA ASN A 36 1.67 12.91 9.20
C ASN A 36 0.95 11.55 9.22
N GLN A 37 1.00 10.81 8.11
CA GLN A 37 0.49 9.45 7.99
C GLN A 37 1.45 8.53 7.22
N TRP A 38 1.22 7.22 7.33
CA TRP A 38 2.02 6.25 6.59
C TRP A 38 1.57 6.16 5.13
N TRP A 39 2.53 5.97 4.23
CA TRP A 39 2.26 5.68 2.82
C TRP A 39 2.95 4.39 2.37
N LEU A 40 2.31 3.65 1.46
CA LEU A 40 2.84 2.47 0.81
C LEU A 40 2.94 2.69 -0.69
N ASP A 41 4.07 2.25 -1.25
CA ASP A 41 4.26 2.11 -2.69
C ASP A 41 4.26 0.62 -3.04
N VAL A 42 3.22 0.19 -3.74
CA VAL A 42 2.96 -1.20 -4.09
C VAL A 42 3.10 -1.39 -5.59
N VAL A 43 4.08 -2.16 -6.02
CA VAL A 43 4.36 -2.42 -7.44
C VAL A 43 3.85 -3.79 -7.89
N ASN A 44 3.82 -4.02 -9.20
CA ASN A 44 3.31 -5.25 -9.82
C ASN A 44 1.87 -5.59 -9.37
N VAL A 45 1.01 -4.56 -9.28
CA VAL A 45 -0.37 -4.72 -8.84
C VAL A 45 -1.21 -5.49 -9.85
N ASN A 46 -2.13 -6.31 -9.37
CA ASN A 46 -3.01 -7.16 -10.18
C ASN A 46 -4.19 -6.42 -10.85
N LYS A 47 -3.96 -5.20 -11.37
CA LYS A 47 -5.03 -4.36 -11.93
C LYS A 47 -4.65 -3.74 -13.29
N PRO A 48 -5.45 -3.97 -14.35
CA PRO A 48 -5.26 -3.30 -15.64
C PRO A 48 -5.30 -1.78 -15.49
N GLY A 49 -4.38 -1.07 -16.14
CA GLY A 49 -4.27 0.40 -16.10
C GLY A 49 -3.43 0.96 -14.94
N PHE A 50 -2.90 0.11 -14.04
CA PHE A 50 -2.01 0.51 -12.95
C PHE A 50 -0.57 0.01 -13.18
N GLU A 51 0.01 0.40 -14.31
CA GLU A 51 1.34 -0.07 -14.75
C GLU A 51 2.48 0.39 -13.84
N THR A 52 2.31 1.53 -13.16
CA THR A 52 3.32 2.11 -12.26
C THR A 52 3.21 1.59 -10.82
N GLY A 53 2.14 0.86 -10.49
CA GLY A 53 1.82 0.45 -9.11
C GLY A 53 0.67 1.26 -8.49
N LEU A 54 0.53 1.09 -7.17
CA LEU A 54 -0.43 1.76 -6.30
C LEU A 54 0.35 2.50 -5.22
N ILE A 55 0.14 3.82 -5.12
CA ILE A 55 0.51 4.60 -3.95
C ILE A 55 -0.75 4.73 -3.10
N ILE A 56 -0.68 4.34 -1.84
CA ILE A 56 -1.85 4.32 -0.94
C ILE A 56 -1.46 4.72 0.48
N SER A 57 -2.25 5.59 1.08
CA SER A 57 -2.07 6.06 2.46
C SER A 57 -2.69 5.11 3.48
N GLU A 58 -2.29 5.23 4.74
CA GLU A 58 -2.92 4.48 5.84
C GLU A 58 -4.42 4.74 5.94
N SER A 59 -4.86 5.98 5.67
CA SER A 59 -6.27 6.36 5.74
C SER A 59 -7.16 5.68 4.70
N GLU A 60 -6.59 5.30 3.54
CA GLU A 60 -7.28 4.61 2.46
C GLU A 60 -7.28 3.08 2.64
N ILE A 61 -6.48 2.53 3.57
CA ILE A 61 -6.36 1.08 3.78
C ILE A 61 -7.42 0.61 4.80
N LYS A 62 -8.40 -0.14 4.30
CA LYS A 62 -9.37 -0.84 5.16
C LYS A 62 -8.81 -2.13 5.75
N LYS A 63 -8.02 -2.88 4.97
CA LYS A 63 -7.36 -4.12 5.42
C LYS A 63 -6.09 -4.37 4.63
N ILE A 64 -5.05 -4.90 5.29
CA ILE A 64 -3.82 -5.37 4.65
C ILE A 64 -3.34 -6.68 5.28
N GLU A 65 -2.91 -7.64 4.46
CA GLU A 65 -2.35 -8.93 4.89
C GLU A 65 -1.20 -9.40 3.97
N VAL A 66 -0.24 -10.13 4.53
CA VAL A 66 0.86 -10.76 3.76
C VAL A 66 0.33 -12.02 3.06
N ILE A 67 0.77 -12.25 1.82
CA ILE A 67 0.42 -13.43 1.01
C ILE A 67 1.65 -14.21 0.54
#